data_AF-A0A4R5VU66-F1
#
_entry.id   AF-A0A4R5VU66-F1
#
_cell.length_a   1.000
_cell.length_b   1.000
_cell.length_c   1.000
_cell.angle_alpha   90.00
_cell.angle_beta   90.00
_cell.angle_gamma   90.00
#
_symmetry.space_group_name_H-M   'P 1'
#
loop_
_entity.id
_entity.type
_entity.pdbx_description
1 polymer ?
#
loop_
_entity_poly.entity_id
_entity_poly.type
_entity_poly.pdbx_seq_one_letter_code
_entity_poly.pdbx_strand_id
1 'polypeptide(L)'
;MNRIVVVDYGMGNLRSVAQALRAAAPDADVQISSEVAAIKQADRVVLPGQGAMPDCMSCLRESGLQEAVLEAARNKPLFGVCVGEQMLFDWSAEGDTNGLGLLPGKVERFDLANQLQADGSRFKVPQMGWNQVDQAGQSGARHPLWAGVADHSYFYFVHSFYAKPANDAHTVGWTDYGQPFASAVARDNIFATQFHPEKSAAVGLQLYQNFANWKP
;
A
#
# COMPACT_ATOMS: atom_id res chain seq x y z
N MET A 1 17.01 6.30 17.46
CA MET A 1 16.44 4.98 17.13
C MET A 1 15.37 5.23 16.09
N ASN A 2 15.32 4.43 15.02
CA ASN A 2 14.32 4.55 13.94
C ASN A 2 13.06 3.79 14.37
N ARG A 3 12.06 4.49 14.91
CA ARG A 3 10.81 3.89 15.38
C ARG A 3 9.79 3.80 14.24
N ILE A 4 9.40 2.58 13.92
CA ILE A 4 8.39 2.28 12.89
C ILE A 4 7.15 1.74 13.58
N VAL A 5 6.04 2.46 13.45
CA VAL A 5 4.74 2.03 14.01
C VAL A 5 3.85 1.48 12.91
N VAL A 6 3.43 0.23 13.07
CA VAL A 6 2.34 -0.39 12.31
C VAL A 6 1.03 -0.04 13.02
N VAL A 7 0.15 0.68 12.34
CA VAL A 7 -1.11 1.18 12.92
C VAL A 7 -2.07 0.01 13.13
N ASP A 8 -2.45 -0.21 14.39
CA ASP A 8 -3.48 -1.17 14.78
C ASP A 8 -4.80 -0.44 15.06
N TYR A 9 -5.67 -0.42 14.06
CA TYR A 9 -7.04 0.06 14.20
C TYR A 9 -8.05 -1.10 14.20
N GLY A 10 -7.59 -2.33 14.51
CA GLY A 10 -8.42 -3.54 14.55
C GLY A 10 -8.53 -4.30 13.22
N MET A 11 -7.88 -3.84 12.15
CA MET A 11 -7.93 -4.46 10.82
C MET A 11 -6.54 -4.63 10.22
N GLY A 12 -6.37 -5.61 9.34
CA GLY A 12 -5.12 -5.85 8.61
C GLY A 12 -4.29 -7.03 9.11
N ASN A 13 -3.31 -7.44 8.29
CA ASN A 13 -2.38 -8.52 8.60
C ASN A 13 -1.18 -8.01 9.43
N LEU A 14 -1.47 -7.38 10.57
CA LEU A 14 -0.51 -6.59 11.37
C LEU A 14 0.75 -7.37 11.73
N ARG A 15 0.57 -8.63 12.17
CA ARG A 15 1.68 -9.48 12.60
C ARG A 15 2.65 -9.79 11.47
N SER A 16 2.16 -10.09 10.27
CA SER A 16 3.05 -10.40 9.15
C SER A 16 3.81 -9.17 8.69
N VAL A 17 3.15 -8.00 8.63
CA VAL A 17 3.78 -6.72 8.30
C VAL A 17 4.88 -6.38 9.30
N ALA A 18 4.58 -6.45 10.60
CA ALA A 18 5.56 -6.17 11.65
C ALA A 18 6.74 -7.15 11.64
N GLN A 19 6.50 -8.44 11.41
CA GLN A 19 7.58 -9.43 11.31
C GLN A 19 8.45 -9.21 10.07
N ALA A 20 7.86 -8.86 8.93
CA ALA A 20 8.60 -8.53 7.72
C ALA A 20 9.46 -7.27 7.92
N LEU A 21 8.93 -6.23 8.57
CA LEU A 21 9.68 -5.03 8.92
C LEU A 21 10.86 -5.34 9.86
N ARG A 22 10.65 -6.15 10.91
CA ARG A 22 11.73 -6.58 11.82
C ARG A 22 12.82 -7.38 11.12
N ALA A 23 12.43 -8.23 10.17
CA ALA A 23 13.38 -8.99 9.37
C ALA A 23 14.17 -8.09 8.40
N ALA A 24 13.50 -7.11 7.78
CA ALA A 24 14.08 -6.20 6.80
C ALA A 24 14.92 -5.07 7.42
N ALA A 25 14.60 -4.66 8.65
CA ALA A 25 15.24 -3.56 9.37
C ALA A 25 15.47 -3.96 10.85
N PRO A 26 16.47 -4.82 11.13
CA PRO A 26 16.71 -5.34 12.49
C PRO A 26 17.12 -4.25 13.50
N ASP A 27 17.65 -3.13 13.03
CA ASP A 27 18.04 -1.99 13.88
C ASP A 27 16.89 -0.99 14.15
N ALA A 28 15.71 -1.22 13.56
CA ALA A 28 14.52 -0.40 13.77
C ALA A 28 13.70 -0.89 14.97
N ASP A 29 13.14 0.05 15.74
CA ASP A 29 12.17 -0.23 16.80
C ASP A 29 10.78 -0.38 16.17
N VAL A 30 10.40 -1.61 15.83
CA VAL A 30 9.14 -1.93 15.15
C VAL A 30 8.06 -2.31 16.15
N GLN A 31 7.01 -1.50 16.21
CA GLN A 31 5.89 -1.66 17.13
C GLN A 31 4.56 -1.74 16.40
N ILE A 32 3.65 -2.59 16.87
CA ILE A 32 2.24 -2.55 16.50
C ILE A 32 1.56 -1.74 17.59
N SER A 33 0.78 -0.72 17.23
CA SER A 33 0.15 0.12 18.25
C SER A 33 -1.19 0.69 17.80
N SER A 34 -2.13 0.66 18.73
CA SER A 34 -3.43 1.33 18.68
C SER A 34 -3.45 2.64 19.47
N GLU A 35 -2.29 3.20 19.82
CA GLU A 35 -2.18 4.39 20.65
C GLU A 35 -1.82 5.62 19.82
N VAL A 36 -2.63 6.69 19.92
CA VAL A 36 -2.37 7.98 19.25
C VAL A 36 -0.97 8.49 19.55
N ALA A 37 -0.53 8.41 20.81
CA ALA A 37 0.78 8.90 21.22
C ALA A 37 1.93 8.14 20.54
N ALA A 38 1.79 6.83 20.33
CA ALA A 38 2.81 6.03 19.65
C ALA A 38 2.95 6.44 18.18
N ILE A 39 1.83 6.61 17.46
CA ILE A 39 1.82 7.07 16.05
C ILE A 39 2.44 8.46 15.92
N LYS A 40 2.08 9.38 16.82
CA LYS A 40 2.65 10.75 16.84
C LYS A 40 4.14 10.77 17.12
N GLN A 41 4.64 9.89 18.00
CA GLN A 41 6.06 9.79 18.34
C GLN A 41 6.88 8.90 17.39
N ALA A 42 6.23 8.19 16.46
CA ALA A 42 6.94 7.35 15.49
C ALA A 42 7.79 8.20 14.53
N ASP A 43 8.91 7.66 14.06
CA ASP A 43 9.67 8.27 12.96
C ASP A 43 9.05 7.92 11.60
N ARG A 44 8.37 6.76 11.52
CA ARG A 44 7.71 6.24 10.32
C ARG A 44 6.44 5.49 10.68
N VAL A 45 5.46 5.53 9.80
CA VAL A 45 4.17 4.88 10.00
C VAL A 45 3.87 3.92 8.86
N VAL A 46 3.35 2.74 9.17
CA VAL A 46 2.80 1.80 8.20
C VAL A 46 1.31 1.67 8.46
N LEU A 47 0.51 1.96 7.44
CA LEU A 47 -0.94 1.82 7.43
C LEU A 47 -1.30 0.56 6.64
N PRO A 48 -1.44 -0.61 7.28
CA PRO A 48 -1.93 -1.80 6.62
C PRO A 48 -3.46 -1.76 6.49
N GLY A 49 -4.01 -2.54 5.56
CA GLY A 49 -5.44 -2.80 5.51
C GLY A 49 -5.76 -4.14 4.86
N GLN A 50 -6.80 -4.80 5.37
CA GLN A 50 -7.35 -6.04 4.83
C GLN A 50 -8.84 -6.08 5.13
N GLY A 51 -9.64 -6.53 4.17
CA GLY A 51 -11.10 -6.57 4.28
C GLY A 51 -11.73 -5.62 3.28
N ALA A 52 -12.96 -5.19 3.57
CA ALA A 52 -13.66 -4.24 2.74
C ALA A 52 -13.30 -2.79 3.15
N MET A 53 -13.21 -1.90 2.18
CA MET A 53 -12.95 -0.47 2.39
C MET A 53 -13.90 0.20 3.41
N PRO A 54 -15.24 -0.04 3.42
CA PRO A 54 -16.14 0.53 4.41
C PRO A 54 -15.75 0.15 5.85
N ASP A 55 -15.41 -1.12 6.07
CA ASP A 55 -15.03 -1.64 7.38
C ASP A 55 -13.70 -1.02 7.83
N CYS A 56 -12.69 -0.98 6.95
CA CYS A 56 -11.40 -0.37 7.25
C CYS A 56 -11.52 1.11 7.62
N MET A 57 -12.30 1.89 6.85
CA MET A 57 -12.53 3.31 7.13
C MET A 57 -13.37 3.52 8.40
N SER A 58 -14.34 2.64 8.70
CA SER A 58 -15.11 2.72 9.94
C SER A 58 -14.24 2.42 11.16
N CYS A 59 -13.51 1.31 11.14
CA CYS A 59 -12.60 0.94 12.23
C CYS A 59 -11.52 2.00 12.46
N LEU A 60 -10.93 2.58 11.40
CA LEU A 60 -9.93 3.64 11.56
C LEU A 60 -10.52 4.88 12.26
N ARG A 61 -11.74 5.27 11.90
CA ARG A 61 -12.43 6.41 12.52
C ARG A 61 -12.82 6.11 13.97
N GLU A 62 -13.42 4.96 14.21
CA GLU A 62 -13.91 4.54 15.54
C GLU A 62 -12.78 4.28 16.53
N SER A 63 -11.60 3.84 16.05
CA SER A 63 -10.39 3.72 16.88
C SER A 63 -9.84 5.08 17.38
N GLY A 64 -10.30 6.20 16.80
CA GLY A 64 -9.76 7.53 17.09
C GLY A 64 -8.37 7.81 16.49
N LEU A 65 -7.83 6.90 15.68
CA LEU A 65 -6.47 7.00 15.13
C LEU A 65 -6.40 7.79 13.82
N GLN A 66 -7.54 8.03 13.16
CA GLN A 66 -7.58 8.70 11.85
C GLN A 66 -6.78 10.01 11.82
N GLU A 67 -6.99 10.91 12.78
CA GLU A 67 -6.28 12.20 12.80
C GLU A 67 -4.78 12.03 13.03
N ALA A 68 -4.37 11.07 13.86
CA ALA A 68 -2.95 10.77 14.08
C ALA A 68 -2.28 10.23 12.80
N VAL A 69 -3.00 9.43 12.01
CA VAL A 69 -2.54 8.94 10.71
C VAL A 69 -2.45 10.08 9.69
N LEU A 70 -3.46 10.96 9.63
CA LEU A 70 -3.44 12.13 8.74
C LEU A 70 -2.30 13.10 9.10
N GLU A 71 -2.04 13.33 10.39
CA GLU A 71 -0.92 14.14 10.85
C GLU A 71 0.42 13.49 10.50
N ALA A 72 0.55 12.17 10.67
CA ALA A 72 1.74 11.43 10.27
C ALA A 72 1.98 11.54 8.75
N ALA A 73 0.93 11.35 7.94
CA ALA A 73 1.00 11.45 6.49
C ALA A 73 1.52 12.80 5.98
N ARG A 74 1.44 13.88 6.78
CA ARG A 74 1.95 15.22 6.41
C ARG A 74 3.41 15.45 6.78
N ASN A 75 3.93 14.72 7.76
CA ASN A 75 5.16 15.10 8.46
C ASN A 75 6.23 14.02 8.49
N LYS A 76 5.89 12.76 8.18
CA LYS A 76 6.81 11.63 8.29
C LYS A 76 6.50 10.53 7.28
N PRO A 77 7.49 9.69 6.91
CA PRO A 77 7.27 8.63 5.94
C PRO A 77 6.08 7.72 6.32
N LEU A 78 5.13 7.59 5.40
CA LEU A 78 3.96 6.71 5.54
C LEU A 78 4.00 5.63 4.45
N PHE A 79 3.84 4.37 4.85
CA PHE A 79 3.68 3.23 3.93
C PHE A 79 2.25 2.65 4.01
N GLY A 80 1.43 2.84 2.97
CA GLY A 80 0.13 2.17 2.82
C GLY A 80 0.24 0.78 2.18
N VAL A 81 -0.42 -0.25 2.74
CA VAL A 81 -0.38 -1.63 2.19
C VAL A 81 -1.78 -2.16 1.89
N CYS A 82 -2.00 -2.58 0.65
CA CYS A 82 -3.26 -3.14 0.13
C CYS A 82 -4.44 -2.20 0.34
N VAL A 83 -5.40 -2.51 1.22
CA VAL A 83 -6.48 -1.54 1.51
C VAL A 83 -5.93 -0.26 2.14
N GLY A 84 -4.79 -0.34 2.84
CA GLY A 84 -4.09 0.86 3.33
C GLY A 84 -3.59 1.80 2.24
N GLU A 85 -3.33 1.31 1.02
CA GLU A 85 -3.12 2.16 -0.16
C GLU A 85 -4.44 2.78 -0.64
N GLN A 86 -5.47 1.94 -0.78
CA GLN A 86 -6.80 2.35 -1.24
C GLN A 86 -7.41 3.44 -0.35
N MET A 87 -7.20 3.35 0.96
CA MET A 87 -7.63 4.34 1.94
C MET A 87 -7.05 5.73 1.71
N LEU A 88 -5.93 5.87 1.00
CA LEU A 88 -5.29 7.16 0.78
C LEU A 88 -6.03 8.03 -0.24
N PHE A 89 -6.91 7.45 -1.04
CA PHE A 89 -7.62 8.14 -2.12
C PHE A 89 -8.88 8.86 -1.63
N ASP A 90 -9.53 9.62 -2.52
CA ASP A 90 -10.74 10.37 -2.19
C ASP A 90 -11.92 9.44 -1.90
N TRP A 91 -12.06 8.38 -2.70
CA TRP A 91 -13.27 7.54 -2.71
C TRP A 91 -13.03 6.13 -3.26
N SER A 92 -13.82 5.17 -2.80
CA SER A 92 -13.85 3.79 -3.30
C SER A 92 -15.24 3.35 -3.73
N ALA A 93 -15.28 2.68 -4.89
CA ALA A 93 -16.47 1.99 -5.38
C ALA A 93 -16.88 0.82 -4.49
N GLU A 94 -16.00 0.31 -3.64
CA GLU A 94 -16.35 -0.67 -2.63
C GLU A 94 -17.19 -0.01 -1.54
N GLY A 95 -18.51 -0.20 -1.62
CA GLY A 95 -19.46 0.32 -0.64
C GLY A 95 -19.59 1.85 -0.63
N ASP A 96 -19.32 2.53 -1.75
CA ASP A 96 -19.49 3.98 -1.92
C ASP A 96 -18.84 4.79 -0.78
N THR A 97 -17.57 4.46 -0.49
CA THR A 97 -16.89 4.89 0.74
C THR A 97 -15.86 5.98 0.48
N ASN A 98 -15.96 7.08 1.22
CA ASN A 98 -14.92 8.11 1.24
C ASN A 98 -13.63 7.59 1.89
N GLY A 99 -12.48 7.86 1.28
CA GLY A 99 -11.17 7.59 1.85
C GLY A 99 -10.63 8.77 2.65
N LEU A 100 -9.30 8.82 2.81
CA LEU A 100 -8.58 9.84 3.56
C LEU A 100 -8.31 11.12 2.75
N GLY A 101 -8.45 11.07 1.42
CA GLY A 101 -8.26 12.23 0.53
C GLY A 101 -6.82 12.78 0.53
N LEU A 102 -5.82 11.92 0.72
CA LEU A 102 -4.39 12.28 0.70
C LEU A 102 -3.83 12.28 -0.73
N LEU A 103 -4.33 11.40 -1.58
CA LEU A 103 -4.05 11.37 -3.01
C LEU A 103 -5.34 11.58 -3.81
N PRO A 104 -5.38 12.51 -4.77
CA PRO A 104 -6.53 12.67 -5.63
C PRO A 104 -6.71 11.45 -6.52
N GLY A 105 -7.92 10.90 -6.58
CA GLY A 105 -8.22 9.70 -7.34
C GLY A 105 -9.28 8.82 -6.68
N LYS A 106 -9.53 7.68 -7.31
CA LYS A 106 -10.59 6.76 -6.89
C LYS A 106 -10.09 5.33 -6.84
N VAL A 107 -10.80 4.48 -6.13
CA VAL A 107 -10.58 3.03 -6.10
C VAL A 107 -11.74 2.37 -6.83
N GLU A 108 -11.44 1.63 -7.90
CA GLU A 108 -12.45 1.02 -8.79
C GLU A 108 -12.38 -0.50 -8.73
N ARG A 109 -13.50 -1.18 -9.01
CA ARG A 109 -13.54 -2.64 -9.12
C ARG A 109 -13.02 -3.07 -10.49
N PHE A 110 -12.29 -4.20 -10.55
CA PHE A 110 -12.05 -4.86 -11.83
C PHE A 110 -13.36 -5.32 -12.49
N ASP A 111 -13.60 -4.87 -13.73
CA ASP A 111 -14.69 -5.33 -14.58
C ASP A 111 -14.14 -6.14 -15.76
N LEU A 112 -13.83 -7.41 -15.49
CA LEU A 112 -13.12 -8.30 -16.43
C LEU A 112 -13.94 -9.54 -16.83
N ALA A 113 -15.24 -9.59 -16.50
CA ALA A 113 -16.06 -10.81 -16.63
C ALA A 113 -16.12 -11.38 -18.07
N ASN A 114 -15.98 -10.51 -19.07
CA ASN A 114 -16.02 -10.85 -20.49
C ASN A 114 -14.64 -10.84 -21.17
N GLN A 115 -13.56 -10.72 -20.40
CA GLN A 115 -12.20 -10.69 -20.93
C GLN A 115 -11.51 -12.06 -20.78
N LEU A 116 -10.63 -12.37 -21.73
CA LEU A 116 -9.82 -13.58 -21.73
C LEU A 116 -8.35 -13.22 -21.55
N GLN A 117 -7.64 -14.08 -20.82
CA GLN A 117 -6.19 -14.07 -20.71
C GLN A 117 -5.56 -14.58 -22.01
N ALA A 118 -4.25 -14.40 -22.15
CA ALA A 118 -3.49 -14.87 -23.31
C ALA A 118 -3.58 -16.39 -23.54
N ASP A 119 -3.81 -17.17 -22.48
CA ASP A 119 -3.99 -18.62 -22.52
C ASP A 119 -5.45 -19.05 -22.85
N GLY A 120 -6.35 -18.09 -23.12
CA GLY A 120 -7.76 -18.32 -23.42
C GLY A 120 -8.64 -18.54 -22.20
N SER A 121 -8.10 -18.53 -20.98
CA SER A 121 -8.89 -18.62 -19.75
C SER A 121 -9.56 -17.29 -19.40
N ARG A 122 -10.64 -17.32 -18.62
CA ARG A 122 -11.29 -16.08 -18.13
C ARG A 122 -10.50 -15.44 -17.00
N PHE A 123 -10.45 -14.12 -16.97
CA PHE A 123 -9.96 -13.39 -15.80
C PHE A 123 -10.83 -13.70 -14.57
N LYS A 124 -10.18 -13.86 -13.41
CA LYS A 124 -10.86 -14.05 -12.12
C LYS A 124 -10.81 -12.76 -11.31
N VAL A 125 -11.87 -12.45 -10.58
CA VAL A 125 -11.89 -11.34 -9.61
C VAL A 125 -12.26 -11.94 -8.25
N PRO A 126 -11.42 -11.82 -7.21
CA PRO A 126 -10.22 -10.97 -7.12
C PRO A 126 -9.05 -11.44 -8.00
N GLN A 127 -8.17 -10.50 -8.36
CA GLN A 127 -6.80 -10.83 -8.77
C GLN A 127 -6.11 -11.48 -7.56
N MET A 128 -5.65 -12.71 -7.71
CA MET A 128 -4.98 -13.44 -6.64
C MET A 128 -3.79 -14.21 -7.18
N GLY A 129 -2.61 -13.93 -6.63
CA GLY A 129 -1.38 -14.60 -7.02
C GLY A 129 -0.23 -13.63 -7.27
N TRP A 130 0.84 -14.15 -7.87
CA TRP A 130 2.03 -13.38 -8.17
C TRP A 130 1.89 -12.68 -9.52
N ASN A 131 2.16 -11.38 -9.58
CA ASN A 131 2.18 -10.61 -10.83
C ASN A 131 3.37 -9.64 -10.86
N GLN A 132 3.79 -9.23 -12.04
CA GLN A 132 4.94 -8.37 -12.25
C GLN A 132 4.57 -6.90 -12.00
N VAL A 133 5.54 -6.15 -11.47
CA VAL A 133 5.42 -4.69 -11.32
C VAL A 133 6.45 -4.03 -12.21
N ASP A 134 5.98 -3.26 -13.18
CA ASP A 134 6.78 -2.30 -13.94
C ASP A 134 7.00 -1.07 -13.06
N GLN A 135 8.27 -0.74 -12.82
CA GLN A 135 8.69 0.30 -11.87
C GLN A 135 8.94 1.65 -12.54
N ALA A 136 8.64 1.78 -13.83
CA ALA A 136 8.78 3.03 -14.56
C ALA A 136 7.70 4.03 -14.11
N GLY A 137 8.13 5.11 -13.45
CA GLY A 137 7.29 6.29 -13.26
C GLY A 137 7.15 7.07 -14.57
N GLN A 138 6.16 7.95 -14.65
CA GLN A 138 5.93 8.83 -15.81
C GLN A 138 7.16 9.66 -16.22
N SER A 139 8.02 10.04 -15.27
CA SER A 139 9.26 10.81 -15.54
C SER A 139 10.43 9.95 -16.02
N GLY A 140 10.28 8.63 -16.10
CA GLY A 140 11.35 7.67 -16.40
C GLY A 140 12.31 7.40 -15.23
N ALA A 141 12.24 8.21 -14.16
CA ALA A 141 13.01 7.97 -12.93
C ALA A 141 12.27 6.99 -12.01
N ARG A 142 12.97 5.96 -11.53
CA ARG A 142 12.41 5.02 -10.56
C ARG A 142 12.41 5.64 -9.16
N HIS A 143 11.32 5.44 -8.43
CA HIS A 143 11.22 5.87 -7.04
C HIS A 143 12.30 5.20 -6.17
N PRO A 144 12.89 5.88 -5.17
CA PRO A 144 13.96 5.33 -4.32
C PRO A 144 13.59 4.02 -3.61
N LEU A 145 12.31 3.77 -3.37
CA LEU A 145 11.82 2.54 -2.76
C LEU A 145 12.06 1.31 -3.64
N TRP A 146 12.31 1.47 -4.93
CA TRP A 146 12.69 0.38 -5.84
C TRP A 146 14.17 0.02 -5.80
N ALA A 147 15.00 0.70 -5.00
CA ALA A 147 16.43 0.41 -4.94
C ALA A 147 16.73 -1.07 -4.63
N GLY A 148 17.52 -1.74 -5.47
CA GLY A 148 17.84 -3.15 -5.29
C GLY A 148 16.69 -4.13 -5.61
N VAL A 149 15.54 -3.64 -6.08
CA VAL A 149 14.46 -4.47 -6.65
C VAL A 149 14.61 -4.47 -8.16
N ALA A 150 14.72 -5.66 -8.77
CA ALA A 150 14.78 -5.77 -10.22
C ALA A 150 13.44 -5.34 -10.84
N ASP A 151 13.47 -4.68 -12.00
CA ASP A 151 12.24 -4.32 -12.71
C ASP A 151 11.46 -5.58 -13.12
N HIS A 152 10.14 -5.46 -13.20
CA HIS A 152 9.23 -6.60 -13.46
C HIS A 152 9.38 -7.78 -12.48
N SER A 153 9.87 -7.52 -11.26
CA SER A 153 9.82 -8.50 -10.17
C SER A 153 8.38 -8.88 -9.83
N TYR A 154 8.19 -10.13 -9.43
CA TYR A 154 6.88 -10.63 -9.02
C TYR A 154 6.57 -10.26 -7.57
N PHE A 155 5.38 -9.73 -7.34
CA PHE A 155 4.80 -9.46 -6.03
C PHE A 155 3.47 -10.17 -5.85
N TYR A 156 3.09 -10.45 -4.61
CA TYR A 156 1.85 -11.15 -4.29
C TYR A 156 0.67 -10.19 -4.15
N PHE A 157 -0.37 -10.40 -4.96
CA PHE A 157 -1.62 -9.63 -5.00
C PHE A 157 -2.80 -10.47 -4.48
N VAL A 158 -3.74 -9.81 -3.82
CA VAL A 158 -5.07 -10.36 -3.48
C VAL A 158 -6.08 -9.23 -3.30
N HIS A 159 -6.76 -8.82 -4.38
CA HIS A 159 -7.68 -7.69 -4.37
C HIS A 159 -8.70 -7.75 -5.51
N SER A 160 -9.91 -7.20 -5.28
CA SER A 160 -10.92 -7.02 -6.34
C SER A 160 -11.00 -5.58 -6.86
N PHE A 161 -10.43 -4.65 -6.09
CA PHE A 161 -10.45 -3.22 -6.35
C PHE A 161 -9.02 -2.71 -6.48
N TYR A 162 -8.80 -1.66 -7.26
CA TYR A 162 -7.48 -1.10 -7.53
C TYR A 162 -7.53 0.43 -7.52
N ALA A 163 -6.41 1.05 -7.17
CA ALA A 163 -6.27 2.49 -7.18
C ALA A 163 -6.18 3.04 -8.62
N LYS A 164 -6.89 4.14 -8.84
CA LYS A 164 -6.88 4.94 -10.08
C LYS A 164 -6.61 6.40 -9.70
N PRO A 165 -5.32 6.76 -9.54
CA PRO A 165 -4.92 8.14 -9.27
C PRO A 165 -5.49 9.08 -10.34
N ALA A 166 -5.91 10.28 -9.93
CA ALA A 166 -6.31 11.33 -10.87
C ALA A 166 -5.11 12.00 -11.56
N ASN A 167 -3.91 11.79 -11.02
CA ASN A 167 -2.64 12.27 -11.57
C ASN A 167 -1.68 11.09 -11.69
N ASP A 168 -1.33 10.73 -12.92
CA ASP A 168 -0.42 9.61 -13.22
C ASP A 168 0.99 9.81 -12.64
N ALA A 169 1.39 11.05 -12.33
CA ALA A 169 2.66 11.31 -11.67
C ALA A 169 2.75 10.71 -10.25
N HIS A 170 1.59 10.37 -9.65
CA HIS A 170 1.56 9.64 -8.38
C HIS A 170 1.77 8.13 -8.55
N THR A 171 1.66 7.58 -9.76
CA THR A 171 1.92 6.15 -9.98
C THR A 171 3.41 5.90 -10.17
N VAL A 172 3.97 5.06 -9.31
CA VAL A 172 5.39 4.67 -9.34
C VAL A 172 5.58 3.17 -9.56
N GLY A 173 4.49 2.42 -9.71
CA GLY A 173 4.50 1.03 -10.11
C GLY A 173 3.21 0.68 -10.85
N TRP A 174 3.34 0.05 -12.01
CA TRP A 174 2.24 -0.41 -12.84
C TRP A 174 2.19 -1.93 -12.88
N THR A 175 0.99 -2.48 -12.94
CA THR A 175 0.77 -3.91 -13.18
C THR A 175 -0.34 -4.07 -14.20
N ASP A 176 -0.19 -5.04 -15.11
CA ASP A 176 -1.26 -5.43 -16.02
C ASP A 176 -2.05 -6.62 -15.44
N TYR A 177 -3.37 -6.47 -15.40
CA TYR A 177 -4.29 -7.57 -15.12
C TYR A 177 -5.57 -7.40 -15.93
N GLY A 178 -5.48 -7.66 -17.23
CA GLY A 178 -6.55 -7.39 -18.22
C GLY A 178 -6.67 -5.91 -18.58
N GLN A 179 -6.18 -5.04 -17.70
CA GLN A 179 -5.93 -3.64 -17.90
C GLN A 179 -4.77 -3.19 -17.00
N PRO A 180 -4.02 -2.13 -17.37
CA PRO A 180 -3.05 -1.51 -16.48
C PRO A 180 -3.72 -0.88 -15.25
N PHE A 181 -3.10 -1.03 -14.08
CA PHE A 181 -3.50 -0.34 -12.87
C PHE A 181 -2.29 0.11 -12.05
N ALA A 182 -2.50 1.11 -11.19
CA ALA A 182 -1.48 1.57 -10.25
C ALA A 182 -1.32 0.55 -9.12
N SER A 183 -0.21 -0.20 -9.15
CA SER A 183 0.13 -1.21 -8.14
C SER A 183 1.07 -0.69 -7.06
N ALA A 184 1.70 0.46 -7.32
CA ALA A 184 2.36 1.28 -6.31
C ALA A 184 2.20 2.77 -6.62
N VAL A 185 1.95 3.55 -5.57
CA VAL A 185 1.78 5.00 -5.65
C VAL A 185 2.70 5.72 -4.67
N ALA A 186 3.07 6.95 -5.01
CA ALA A 186 3.87 7.80 -4.15
C ALA A 186 3.50 9.27 -4.33
N ARG A 187 3.63 10.03 -3.24
CA ARG A 187 3.50 11.48 -3.24
C ARG A 187 4.21 12.03 -2.00
N ASP A 188 5.12 12.97 -2.18
CA ASP A 188 5.87 13.60 -1.10
C ASP A 188 6.56 12.54 -0.20
N ASN A 189 6.08 12.36 1.03
CA ASN A 189 6.55 11.39 2.03
C ASN A 189 5.68 10.12 2.13
N ILE A 190 4.75 9.92 1.19
CA ILE A 190 3.85 8.76 1.15
C ILE A 190 4.34 7.81 0.05
N PHE A 191 4.42 6.53 0.39
CA PHE A 191 4.55 5.43 -0.56
C PHE A 191 3.50 4.38 -0.23
N ALA A 192 2.89 3.74 -1.21
CA ALA A 192 1.91 2.71 -0.94
C ALA A 192 1.89 1.67 -2.06
N THR A 193 1.46 0.45 -1.73
CA THR A 193 1.44 -0.68 -2.67
C THR A 193 0.16 -1.47 -2.56
N GLN A 194 -0.38 -1.86 -3.71
CA GLN A 194 -1.56 -2.72 -3.81
C GLN A 194 -1.22 -4.16 -3.44
N PHE A 195 -0.03 -4.61 -3.83
CA PHE A 195 0.50 -5.90 -3.43
C PHE A 195 0.93 -5.91 -1.97
N HIS A 196 1.22 -7.10 -1.46
CA HIS A 196 1.64 -7.35 -0.08
C HIS A 196 3.15 -7.60 0.00
N PRO A 197 3.99 -6.61 0.36
CA PRO A 197 5.43 -6.84 0.48
C PRO A 197 5.74 -7.92 1.52
N GLU A 198 4.96 -8.03 2.59
CA GLU A 198 5.14 -9.05 3.63
C GLU A 198 4.85 -10.49 3.15
N LYS A 199 4.25 -10.64 1.96
CA LYS A 199 4.00 -11.93 1.30
C LYS A 199 4.82 -12.13 0.03
N SER A 200 5.71 -11.19 -0.29
CA SER A 200 6.43 -11.14 -1.58
C SER A 200 7.91 -11.55 -1.45
N ALA A 201 8.22 -12.45 -0.52
CA ALA A 201 9.56 -13.00 -0.30
C ALA A 201 10.66 -11.92 -0.21
N ALA A 202 11.83 -12.18 -0.79
CA ALA A 202 13.00 -11.31 -0.69
C ALA A 202 12.77 -9.91 -1.28
N VAL A 203 12.04 -9.79 -2.40
CA VAL A 203 11.75 -8.49 -3.03
C VAL A 203 10.84 -7.63 -2.17
N GLY A 204 9.89 -8.26 -1.48
CA GLY A 204 9.04 -7.57 -0.50
C GLY A 204 9.81 -7.11 0.74
N LEU A 205 10.74 -7.91 1.24
CA LEU A 205 11.63 -7.50 2.33
C LEU A 205 12.55 -6.34 1.92
N GLN A 206 13.08 -6.36 0.69
CA GLN A 206 13.89 -5.27 0.17
C GLN A 206 13.12 -3.94 0.15
N LEU A 207 11.83 -3.95 -0.25
CA LEU A 207 10.98 -2.76 -0.18
C LEU A 207 10.83 -2.21 1.25
N TYR A 208 10.60 -3.09 2.24
CA TYR A 208 10.51 -2.65 3.63
C TYR A 208 11.85 -2.13 4.17
N GLN A 209 12.97 -2.72 3.76
CA GLN A 209 14.30 -2.22 4.11
C GLN A 209 14.53 -0.82 3.50
N ASN A 210 14.14 -0.63 2.24
CA ASN A 210 14.24 0.67 1.58
C ASN A 210 13.38 1.71 2.30
N PHE A 211 12.14 1.36 2.67
CA PHE A 211 11.25 2.23 3.42
C PHE A 211 11.82 2.61 4.80
N ALA A 212 12.40 1.65 5.51
CA ALA A 212 13.02 1.91 6.81
C ALA A 212 14.18 2.91 6.73
N ASN A 213 14.84 3.01 5.58
CA ASN A 213 15.98 3.90 5.35
C ASN A 213 15.65 5.17 4.55
N TRP A 214 14.45 5.26 3.98
CA TRP A 214 14.06 6.33 3.05
C TRP A 214 13.96 7.70 3.73
N LYS A 215 14.61 8.72 3.19
CA LYS A 215 14.53 10.10 3.69
C LYS A 215 13.98 10.98 2.56
N PRO A 216 12.63 11.08 2.43
CA PRO A 216 11.99 11.92 1.41
C PRO A 216 12.33 13.40 1.58
#